data_AF-A0A7K8F5U2-F1
#
_entry.id   AF-A0A7K8F5U2-F1
#
_cell.length_a   1.000
_cell.length_b   1.000
_cell.length_c   1.000
_cell.angle_alpha   90.00
_cell.angle_beta   90.00
_cell.angle_gamma   90.00
#
_symmetry.space_group_name_H-M   'P 1'
#
loop_
_entity.id
_entity.type
_entity.pdbx_description
1 polymer ?
#
loop_
_entity_poly.entity_id
_entity_poly.type
_entity_poly.pdbx_seq_one_letter_code
_entity_poly.pdbx_strand_id
1 'polypeptide(L)' 'PKEPSGSPSADSIKIKKEVANAFVKRKKRSSLYFEYYKSPMEQMHERCENYPPCDHLSDQIGFALAYNRFFG' A
#
# COMPACT_ATOMS: atom_id res chain seq x y z
N PRO A 1 37.46 16.15 -20.41
CA PRO A 1 37.62 15.02 -19.46
C PRO A 1 38.19 15.49 -18.12
N LYS A 2 37.37 15.49 -17.06
CA LYS A 2 37.51 14.67 -15.83
C LYS A 2 36.50 15.17 -14.79
N GLU A 3 35.44 14.41 -14.58
CA GLU A 3 34.58 14.53 -13.39
C GLU A 3 35.37 14.11 -12.15
N PRO A 4 35.16 14.72 -10.97
CA PRO A 4 35.40 14.05 -9.72
C PRO A 4 34.11 13.37 -9.28
N SER A 5 34.07 12.05 -9.50
CA SER A 5 33.27 11.11 -8.74
C SER A 5 33.55 11.30 -7.24
N GLY A 6 32.56 11.76 -6.49
CA GLY A 6 32.60 11.80 -5.04
C GLY A 6 31.18 11.66 -4.52
N SER A 7 30.88 10.51 -3.94
CA SER A 7 29.64 10.25 -3.19
C SER A 7 29.32 11.42 -2.25
N PRO A 8 28.09 11.95 -2.23
CA PRO A 8 27.75 13.00 -1.29
C PRO A 8 27.79 12.41 0.13
N SER A 9 28.84 12.75 0.88
CA SER A 9 28.95 12.42 2.30
C SER A 9 27.68 12.89 3.01
N ALA A 10 27.12 12.01 3.84
CA ALA A 10 25.90 12.24 4.64
C ALA A 10 25.99 13.49 5.53
N ASP A 11 27.18 14.06 5.72
CA ASP A 11 27.46 15.31 6.45
C ASP A 11 26.91 16.58 5.78
N SER A 12 26.45 16.51 4.54
CA SER A 12 26.01 17.70 3.77
C SER A 12 24.50 17.99 3.85
N ILE A 13 23.70 17.10 4.43
CA ILE A 13 22.24 17.27 4.52
C ILE A 13 21.89 18.12 5.77
N LYS A 14 22.34 19.39 5.78
CA LYS A 14 21.91 20.39 6.77
C LYS A 14 20.55 20.94 6.35
N ILE A 15 19.50 20.17 6.60
CA ILE A 15 18.11 20.60 6.38
C ILE A 15 17.81 21.72 7.38
N LYS A 16 17.49 22.92 6.87
CA LYS A 16 17.07 24.05 7.71
C LYS A 16 15.81 23.67 8.49
N LYS A 17 15.71 24.13 9.74
CA LYS A 17 14.64 23.78 10.69
C LYS A 17 13.24 24.03 10.11
N GLU A 18 13.08 25.04 9.26
CA GLU A 18 11.81 25.35 8.59
C GLU A 18 11.40 24.25 7.60
N VAL A 19 12.37 23.71 6.85
CA VAL A 19 12.13 22.61 5.89
C VAL A 19 11.81 21.33 6.65
N ALA A 20 12.55 21.02 7.72
CA ALA A 20 12.25 19.88 8.59
C ALA A 20 10.83 19.98 9.17
N ASN A 21 10.42 21.17 9.64
CA ASN A 21 9.06 21.39 10.13
C ASN A 21 7.98 21.19 9.06
N ALA A 22 8.25 21.49 7.79
CA ALA A 22 7.33 21.21 6.70
C ALA A 22 7.13 19.70 6.47
N PHE A 23 8.17 18.89 6.64
CA PHE A 23 8.08 17.42 6.57
C PHE A 23 7.36 16.82 7.78
N VAL A 24 7.60 17.33 8.99
CA VAL A 24 6.91 16.87 10.22
C VAL A 24 5.44 17.30 10.24
N LYS A 25 5.09 18.43 9.62
CA LYS A 25 3.71 18.89 9.43
C LYS A 25 2.91 18.07 8.42
N ARG A 26 3.47 17.02 7.82
CA ARG A 26 2.68 16.04 7.08
C ARG A 26 1.73 15.37 8.06
N LYS A 27 0.52 15.93 8.16
CA LYS A 27 -0.59 15.46 8.97
C LYS A 27 -0.76 13.97 8.70
N LYS A 28 -0.33 13.14 9.66
CA LYS A 28 -0.60 11.69 9.68
C LYS A 28 -2.10 11.57 9.43
N ARG A 29 -2.48 11.02 8.28
CA ARG A 29 -3.89 10.84 7.91
C ARG A 29 -4.45 9.94 9.00
N SER A 30 -5.26 10.49 9.90
CA SER A 30 -5.91 9.75 10.96
C SER A 30 -6.69 8.61 10.31
N SER A 31 -6.18 7.39 10.45
CA SER A 31 -6.71 6.17 9.87
C SER A 31 -7.50 5.36 10.92
N LEU A 32 -7.91 5.99 12.02
CA LEU A 32 -8.56 5.27 13.11
C LEU A 32 -9.96 4.76 12.75
N TYR A 33 -10.59 5.31 11.69
CA TYR A 33 -11.95 4.92 11.30
C TYR A 33 -12.00 3.80 10.23
N PHE A 34 -10.88 3.51 9.56
CA PHE A 34 -10.85 2.47 8.51
C PHE A 34 -10.66 1.05 9.07
N GLU A 35 -10.17 0.89 10.29
CA GLU A 35 -9.96 -0.44 10.89
C GLU A 35 -11.26 -1.14 11.30
N TYR A 36 -12.34 -0.40 11.56
CA TYR A 36 -13.62 -1.00 11.98
C TYR A 36 -14.56 -1.38 10.84
N TYR A 37 -14.37 -0.81 9.65
CA TYR A 37 -15.19 -1.11 8.48
C TYR A 37 -14.35 -1.84 7.44
N LYS A 38 -14.66 -3.14 7.25
CA LYS A 38 -14.08 -3.90 6.14
C LYS A 38 -14.35 -3.18 4.82
N SER A 39 -13.30 -3.04 4.03
CA SER A 39 -13.45 -2.46 2.70
C SER A 39 -14.36 -3.35 1.85
N PRO A 40 -15.09 -2.80 0.85
CA PRO A 40 -15.87 -3.61 -0.07
C PRO A 40 -15.05 -4.73 -0.72
N MET A 41 -13.79 -4.47 -1.05
CA MET A 41 -12.88 -5.48 -1.60
C MET A 41 -12.61 -6.62 -0.61
N GLU A 42 -12.43 -6.29 0.67
CA GLU A 42 -12.20 -7.28 1.72
C GLU A 42 -13.43 -8.16 1.94
N GLN A 43 -14.64 -7.59 1.90
CA GLN A 43 -15.88 -8.38 1.96
C GLN A 43 -16.02 -9.35 0.78
N MET A 44 -15.59 -8.93 -0.41
CA MET A 44 -15.60 -9.81 -1.58
C MET A 44 -14.55 -10.92 -1.45
N HIS A 45 -13.36 -10.61 -0.92
CA HIS A 45 -12.32 -11.59 -0.62
C HIS A 45 -12.83 -12.65 0.36
N GLU A 46 -13.38 -12.23 1.49
CA GLU A 46 -13.92 -13.16 2.50
C GLU A 46 -15.01 -14.05 1.93
N ARG A 47 -15.86 -13.52 1.05
CA ARG A 47 -16.90 -14.34 0.40
C ARG A 47 -16.29 -15.42 -0.50
N CYS A 48 -15.20 -15.11 -1.21
CA CYS A 48 -14.50 -16.08 -2.04
C CYS A 48 -13.76 -17.13 -1.18
N GLU A 49 -13.08 -16.70 -0.12
CA GLU A 49 -12.37 -17.58 0.81
C GLU A 49 -13.35 -18.53 1.54
N ASN A 50 -14.55 -18.05 1.88
CA ASN A 50 -15.61 -18.88 2.46
C ASN A 50 -16.27 -19.83 1.44
N TYR A 51 -15.90 -19.76 0.16
CA TYR A 51 -16.42 -20.63 -0.90
C TYR A 51 -15.27 -21.39 -1.56
N PRO A 52 -14.99 -22.64 -1.13
CA PRO A 52 -13.81 -23.39 -1.56
C PRO A 52 -13.58 -23.46 -3.08
N PRO A 53 -14.63 -23.54 -3.95
CA PRO A 53 -14.42 -23.48 -5.39
C PRO A 53 -13.91 -22.13 -5.91
N CYS A 54 -14.30 -21.01 -5.29
CA CYS A 54 -13.74 -19.69 -5.62
C CYS A 54 -12.32 -19.56 -5.08
N ASP A 55 -12.09 -19.98 -3.82
CA ASP A 55 -10.78 -19.94 -3.18
C ASP A 55 -9.70 -20.65 -4.01
N HIS A 56 -9.92 -21.93 -4.32
CA HIS A 56 -8.98 -22.72 -5.14
C HIS A 56 -8.81 -22.21 -6.58
N LEU A 57 -9.85 -21.58 -7.14
CA LEU A 57 -9.75 -20.98 -8.46
C LEU A 57 -8.98 -19.65 -8.40
N SER A 58 -9.13 -18.90 -7.31
CA SER A 58 -8.46 -17.62 -7.10
C SER A 58 -6.93 -17.79 -7.03
N ASP A 59 -6.44 -18.91 -6.51
CA ASP A 59 -5.02 -19.28 -6.54
C ASP A 59 -4.47 -19.48 -7.96
N GLN A 60 -5.33 -19.87 -8.92
CA GLN A 60 -4.91 -20.20 -10.28
C GLN A 60 -5.04 -19.02 -11.25
N ILE A 61 -6.16 -18.29 -11.18
CA ILE A 61 -6.50 -17.22 -12.14
C ILE A 61 -6.55 -15.84 -11.49
N GLY A 62 -6.36 -15.74 -10.18
CA GLY A 62 -6.48 -14.52 -9.41
C GLY A 62 -7.91 -14.25 -8.92
N PHE A 63 -8.01 -13.54 -7.80
CA PHE A 63 -9.26 -13.22 -7.12
C PHE A 63 -10.31 -12.57 -8.03
N ALA A 64 -9.96 -11.53 -8.79
CA ALA A 64 -10.95 -10.77 -9.57
C ALA A 64 -11.66 -11.64 -10.61
N LEU A 65 -10.93 -12.53 -11.29
CA LEU A 65 -11.49 -13.45 -12.28
C LEU A 65 -12.27 -14.59 -11.62
N ALA A 66 -11.74 -15.16 -10.53
CA ALA A 66 -12.42 -16.22 -9.79
C ALA A 66 -13.73 -15.72 -9.16
N TYR A 67 -13.69 -14.56 -8.50
CA TYR A 67 -14.86 -13.92 -7.91
C TYR A 67 -15.92 -13.62 -8.97
N ASN A 68 -15.53 -13.05 -10.12
CA ASN A 68 -16.48 -12.76 -11.20
C ASN A 68 -17.14 -14.04 -11.76
N ARG A 69 -16.41 -15.15 -11.84
CA ARG A 69 -16.95 -16.41 -12.34
C ARG A 69 -18.06 -17.00 -11.47
N PHE A 70 -18.02 -16.78 -10.15
CA PHE A 70 -18.98 -17.33 -9.20
C PHE A 70 -20.01 -16.31 -8.67
N PHE A 71 -19.65 -15.04 -8.63
CA PHE A 71 -20.41 -13.96 -7.99
C PHE A 71 -20.56 -12.71 -8.87
N GLY A 72 -20.03 -12.72 -10.10
CA GLY A 72 -20.14 -11.64 -11.08
C GLY A 72 -21.38 -11.70 -11.96
#